data_AF-A0A8T5E3V0-F1
#
_entry.id   AF-A0A8T5E3V0-F1
#
_cell.length_a   1.000
_cell.length_b   1.000
_cell.length_c   1.000
_cell.angle_alpha   90.00
_cell.angle_beta   90.00
_cell.angle_gamma   90.00
#
_symmetry.space_group_name_H-M   'P 1'
#
loop_
_entity.id
_entity.type
_entity.pdbx_description
1 polymer ?
#
loop_
_entity_poly.entity_id
_entity_poly.type
_entity_poly.pdbx_seq_one_letter_code
_entity_poly.pdbx_strand_id
1 'polypeptide(L)'
;MSSETEISWINNRIADLFYLVHLFITIFCAFMWIGPYEWMWWGVFILYGLTEFCWFIRDGYCILTDMERKFRKIPRADNPLGQNYIKRILNQFLKLDIDPVLASKIAKTWGITGWFVASLRIFIL
;
A
#
# COMPACT_ATOMS: atom_id res chain seq x y z
N MET A 1 15.70 -32.42 5.61
CA MET A 1 14.25 -32.15 5.80
C MET A 1 14.11 -30.79 6.46
N SER A 2 13.83 -29.75 5.67
CA SER A 2 13.56 -28.42 6.21
C SER A 2 12.25 -28.47 6.98
N SER A 3 12.27 -28.16 8.27
CA SER A 3 11.07 -27.98 9.08
C SER A 3 10.23 -26.86 8.47
N GLU A 4 9.20 -27.22 7.71
CA GLU A 4 8.12 -26.31 7.35
C GLU A 4 7.62 -25.73 8.66
N THR A 5 7.95 -24.48 8.91
CA THR A 5 7.69 -23.85 10.20
C THR A 5 6.22 -23.51 10.21
N GLU A 6 5.38 -24.47 10.61
CA GLU A 6 3.93 -24.37 10.59
C GLU A 6 3.50 -22.95 11.03
N ILE A 7 2.83 -22.23 10.12
CA ILE A 7 2.42 -20.87 10.40
C ILE A 7 1.18 -20.98 11.27
N SER A 8 1.29 -20.54 12.53
CA SER A 8 0.15 -20.49 13.44
C SER A 8 -1.04 -19.80 12.79
N TRP A 9 -2.24 -20.38 12.95
CA TRP A 9 -3.48 -19.81 12.45
C TRP A 9 -3.66 -18.35 12.87
N ILE A 10 -3.27 -18.01 14.10
CA ILE A 10 -3.34 -16.63 14.62
C ILE A 10 -2.42 -15.70 13.81
N ASN A 11 -1.20 -16.14 13.50
CA ASN A 11 -0.27 -15.34 12.69
C ASN A 11 -0.81 -15.09 11.28
N ASN A 12 -1.46 -16.09 10.67
CA ASN A 12 -2.13 -15.90 9.38
C ASN A 12 -3.25 -14.85 9.47
N ARG A 13 -4.06 -14.85 10.54
CA ARG A 13 -5.12 -13.84 10.73
C ARG A 13 -4.58 -12.44 10.95
N ILE A 14 -3.48 -12.31 11.69
CA ILE A 14 -2.80 -11.02 11.86
C ILE A 14 -2.21 -10.55 10.52
N ALA A 15 -1.62 -11.44 9.73
CA ALA A 15 -1.15 -11.10 8.39
C ALA A 15 -2.28 -10.65 7.46
N ASP A 16 -3.42 -11.34 7.49
CA ASP A 16 -4.63 -10.95 6.73
C ASP A 16 -5.10 -9.55 7.14
N LEU A 17 -5.06 -9.21 8.44
CA LEU A 17 -5.38 -7.86 8.91
C LEU A 17 -4.45 -6.80 8.31
N PHE A 18 -3.13 -7.00 8.34
CA PHE A 18 -2.19 -6.06 7.72
C PHE A 18 -2.43 -5.91 6.21
N TYR A 19 -2.72 -7.03 5.53
CA TYR A 19 -3.08 -7.01 4.11
C TYR A 19 -4.35 -6.18 3.86
N LEU A 20 -5.40 -6.37 4.65
CA LEU A 20 -6.68 -5.67 4.51
C LEU A 20 -6.55 -4.19 4.84
N VAL A 21 -5.79 -3.83 5.88
CA VAL A 21 -5.49 -2.42 6.21
C VAL A 21 -4.73 -1.75 5.06
N HIS A 22 -3.75 -2.43 4.49
CA HIS A 22 -3.01 -1.91 3.34
C HIS A 22 -3.91 -1.74 2.12
N LEU A 23 -4.83 -2.69 1.87
CA LEU A 23 -5.78 -2.62 0.77
C LEU A 23 -6.73 -1.44 0.96
N PHE A 24 -7.26 -1.27 2.16
CA PHE A 24 -8.14 -0.17 2.53
C PHE A 24 -7.45 1.18 2.30
N ILE A 25 -6.26 1.39 2.85
CA ILE A 25 -5.50 2.65 2.65
C ILE A 25 -5.20 2.88 1.18
N THR A 26 -4.84 1.84 0.44
CA THR A 26 -4.57 1.93 -1.02
C THR A 26 -5.80 2.41 -1.77
N ILE A 27 -6.96 1.80 -1.54
CA ILE A 27 -8.23 2.17 -2.19
C ILE A 27 -8.67 3.57 -1.74
N PHE A 28 -8.50 3.88 -0.46
CA PHE A 28 -8.84 5.19 0.11
C PHE A 28 -8.06 6.29 -0.61
N CYS A 29 -6.72 6.19 -0.64
CA CYS A 29 -5.86 7.14 -1.33
C CYS A 29 -6.12 7.17 -2.86
N ALA A 30 -6.56 6.07 -3.45
CA ALA A 30 -6.86 6.01 -4.88
C ALA A 30 -8.12 6.77 -5.29
N PHE A 31 -9.15 6.85 -4.43
CA PHE A 31 -10.47 7.36 -4.84
C PHE A 31 -11.03 8.50 -3.99
N MET A 32 -10.67 8.61 -2.71
CA MET A 32 -11.36 9.52 -1.78
C MET A 32 -11.13 11.01 -2.09
N TRP A 33 -10.08 11.34 -2.85
CA TRP A 33 -9.84 12.71 -3.32
C TRP A 33 -10.86 13.19 -4.35
N ILE A 34 -11.60 12.29 -5.00
CA ILE A 34 -12.72 12.62 -5.91
C ILE A 34 -14.00 12.92 -5.13
N GLY A 35 -14.09 12.39 -3.90
CA GLY A 35 -15.29 12.46 -3.08
C GLY A 35 -15.75 13.88 -2.74
N PRO A 36 -17.04 14.06 -2.35
CA PRO A 36 -17.61 15.38 -2.12
C PRO A 36 -17.39 15.93 -0.70
N TYR A 37 -16.87 15.12 0.24
CA TYR A 37 -16.80 15.50 1.65
C TYR A 37 -15.37 15.83 2.10
N GLU A 38 -15.23 16.87 2.93
CA GLU A 38 -13.92 17.35 3.41
C GLU A 38 -13.09 16.29 4.14
N TRP A 39 -13.72 15.45 4.96
CA TRP A 39 -13.02 14.40 5.70
C TRP A 39 -12.32 13.40 4.75
N MET A 40 -12.83 13.23 3.53
CA MET A 40 -12.22 12.38 2.51
C MET A 40 -10.91 12.97 2.03
N TRP A 41 -10.88 14.29 1.79
CA TRP A 41 -9.68 15.01 1.35
C TRP A 41 -8.64 15.04 2.45
N TRP A 42 -9.03 15.38 3.68
CA TRP A 42 -8.12 15.32 4.83
C TRP A 42 -7.55 13.92 5.04
N GLY A 43 -8.39 12.89 4.89
CA GLY A 43 -7.95 11.50 4.93
C GLY A 43 -6.88 11.20 3.89
N VAL A 44 -7.07 11.59 2.62
CA VAL A 44 -6.07 11.38 1.56
C VAL A 44 -4.79 12.17 1.85
N PHE A 45 -4.94 13.45 2.23
CA PHE A 45 -3.82 14.33 2.53
C PHE A 45 -2.91 13.74 3.60
N ILE A 46 -3.50 13.30 4.72
CA ILE A 46 -2.77 12.73 5.86
C ILE A 46 -2.24 11.34 5.50
N LEU A 47 -3.07 10.42 5.00
CA LEU A 47 -2.66 9.02 4.77
C LEU A 47 -1.61 8.90 3.67
N TYR A 48 -1.77 9.63 2.57
CA TYR A 48 -0.78 9.61 1.50
C TYR A 48 0.51 10.31 1.92
N GLY A 49 0.42 11.44 2.63
CA GLY A 49 1.59 12.13 3.20
C GLY A 49 2.39 11.25 4.16
N LEU A 50 1.71 10.54 5.06
CA LEU A 50 2.34 9.56 5.95
C LEU A 50 2.96 8.40 5.19
N THR A 51 2.30 7.93 4.12
CA THR A 51 2.81 6.83 3.28
C THR A 51 4.13 7.23 2.60
N GLU A 52 4.18 8.40 1.96
CA GLU A 52 5.41 8.92 1.34
C GLU A 52 6.51 9.15 2.38
N PHE A 53 6.18 9.68 3.56
CA PHE A 53 7.14 9.85 4.65
C PHE A 53 7.69 8.50 5.14
N CYS A 54 6.84 7.50 5.33
CA CYS A 54 7.26 6.15 5.69
C CYS A 54 8.13 5.51 4.61
N TRP A 55 7.81 5.69 3.32
CA TRP A 55 8.64 5.21 2.23
C TRP A 55 9.99 5.91 2.17
N PHE A 56 10.04 7.22 2.45
CA PHE A 56 11.29 7.97 2.50
C PHE A 56 12.23 7.45 3.59
N ILE A 57 11.72 7.16 4.80
CA ILE A 57 12.52 6.65 5.91
C ILE A 57 12.96 5.19 5.69
N ARG A 58 12.20 4.42 4.91
CA ARG A 58 12.38 2.96 4.77
C ARG A 58 12.86 2.56 3.38
N ASP A 59 13.52 3.44 2.63
CA ASP A 59 14.07 3.15 1.30
C ASP A 59 13.04 2.55 0.32
N GLY A 60 11.80 3.06 0.36
CA GLY A 60 10.69 2.62 -0.49
C GLY A 60 9.96 1.36 -0.02
N TYR A 61 10.33 0.76 1.10
CA TYR A 61 9.61 -0.39 1.64
C TYR A 61 8.34 0.03 2.40
N CYS A 62 7.23 -0.65 2.14
CA CYS A 62 5.98 -0.45 2.86
C CYS A 62 5.98 -1.24 4.18
N ILE A 63 5.82 -0.53 5.30
CA ILE A 63 5.75 -1.15 6.63
C ILE A 63 4.62 -2.18 6.75
N LEU A 64 3.47 -1.96 6.10
CA LEU A 64 2.33 -2.88 6.16
C LEU A 64 2.65 -4.19 5.43
N THR A 65 3.31 -4.11 4.27
CA THR A 65 3.78 -5.30 3.54
C THR A 65 4.86 -6.06 4.32
N ASP A 66 5.79 -5.35 4.96
CA ASP A 66 6.81 -5.97 5.80
C ASP A 66 6.19 -6.70 7.00
N MET A 67 5.20 -6.09 7.65
CA MET A 67 4.47 -6.71 8.77
C MET A 67 3.68 -7.93 8.32
N GLU A 68 2.93 -7.84 7.22
CA GLU A 68 2.23 -8.99 6.63
C GLU A 68 3.19 -10.17 6.40
N ARG A 69 4.33 -9.91 5.75
CA ARG A 69 5.33 -10.94 5.43
C ARG A 69 5.98 -11.51 6.69
N LYS A 70 6.27 -10.67 7.69
CA LYS A 70 6.82 -11.09 8.99
C LYS A 70 5.89 -12.11 9.66
N PHE A 71 4.59 -11.86 9.71
CA PHE A 71 3.63 -12.81 10.29
C PHE A 71 3.46 -14.09 9.47
N ARG A 72 3.61 -14.00 8.14
CA ARG A 72 3.64 -15.19 7.26
C ARG A 72 4.98 -15.91 7.22
N LYS A 73 5.98 -15.47 8.00
CA LYS A 73 7.37 -15.98 7.96
C LYS A 73 7.99 -15.95 6.54
N ILE A 74 7.54 -15.01 5.69
CA ILE A 74 8.09 -14.80 4.36
C ILE A 74 9.26 -13.83 4.49
N PRO A 75 10.47 -14.18 4.04
CA PRO A 75 11.61 -13.28 4.12
C PRO A 75 11.33 -11.98 3.37
N ARG A 76 11.90 -10.88 3.88
CA ARG A 76 11.88 -9.60 3.17
C ARG A 76 12.64 -9.77 1.85
N ALA A 77 12.13 -9.20 0.77
CA ALA A 77 12.84 -9.28 -0.51
C ALA A 77 14.02 -8.30 -0.48
N ASP A 78 15.03 -8.55 -1.31
CA ASP A 78 16.23 -7.71 -1.39
C ASP A 78 15.97 -6.30 -1.95
N ASN A 79 14.84 -6.13 -2.64
CA ASN A 79 14.41 -4.87 -3.26
C ASN A 79 12.90 -4.62 -3.02
N PRO A 80 12.47 -3.37 -2.74
CA PRO A 80 11.05 -3.00 -2.65
C PRO A 80 10.19 -3.47 -3.84
N LEU A 81 10.74 -3.48 -5.05
CA LEU A 81 10.05 -3.92 -6.27
C LEU A 81 9.67 -5.41 -6.20
N GLY A 82 10.47 -6.24 -5.52
CA GLY A 82 10.18 -7.65 -5.27
C GLY A 82 9.03 -7.89 -4.29
N GLN A 83 8.54 -6.82 -3.65
CA GLN A 83 7.36 -6.83 -2.78
C GLN A 83 6.28 -5.88 -3.26
N ASN A 84 6.28 -5.51 -4.54
CA ASN A 84 5.36 -4.51 -5.07
C ASN A 84 3.89 -4.92 -4.81
N TYR A 85 3.26 -4.18 -3.90
CA TYR A 85 1.91 -4.47 -3.42
C TYR A 85 0.85 -4.25 -4.52
N ILE A 86 1.03 -3.21 -5.34
CA ILE A 86 0.12 -2.85 -6.42
C ILE A 86 0.12 -3.91 -7.51
N LYS A 87 1.31 -4.37 -7.94
CA LYS A 87 1.45 -5.50 -8.86
C LYS A 87 0.67 -6.71 -8.34
N ARG A 88 0.82 -7.04 -7.06
CA ARG A 88 0.13 -8.18 -6.44
C ARG A 88 -1.39 -8.02 -6.47
N ILE A 89 -1.93 -6.84 -6.13
CA ILE A 89 -3.36 -6.56 -6.22
C ILE A 89 -3.87 -6.72 -7.66
N LEU A 90 -3.20 -6.09 -8.63
CA LEU A 90 -3.64 -6.10 -10.02
C LEU A 90 -3.65 -7.52 -10.59
N ASN A 91 -2.65 -8.34 -10.24
CA ASN A 91 -2.64 -9.74 -10.62
C ASN A 91 -3.76 -10.53 -9.92
N GLN A 92 -3.97 -10.31 -8.62
CA GLN A 92 -4.97 -11.06 -7.85
C GLN A 92 -6.41 -10.77 -8.27
N PHE A 93 -6.75 -9.50 -8.53
CA PHE A 93 -8.13 -9.10 -8.83
C PHE A 93 -8.42 -9.00 -10.33
N LEU A 94 -7.44 -8.60 -11.14
CA LEU A 94 -7.63 -8.35 -12.58
C LEU A 94 -6.86 -9.35 -13.46
N LYS A 95 -6.07 -10.26 -12.89
CA LYS A 95 -5.18 -11.18 -13.61
C LYS A 95 -4.21 -10.45 -14.55
N LEU A 96 -3.86 -9.21 -14.21
CA LEU A 96 -2.91 -8.40 -14.96
C LEU A 96 -1.51 -8.54 -14.37
N ASP A 97 -0.61 -9.18 -15.10
CA ASP A 97 0.82 -9.22 -14.75
C ASP A 97 1.53 -8.00 -15.35
N ILE A 98 1.72 -6.98 -14.52
CA ILE A 98 2.40 -5.74 -14.90
C ILE A 98 3.82 -5.76 -14.34
N ASP A 99 4.75 -5.16 -15.08
CA ASP A 99 6.09 -4.89 -14.59
C ASP A 99 6.05 -4.08 -13.27
N PRO A 100 6.77 -4.51 -12.20
CA PRO A 100 6.72 -3.84 -10.90
C PRO A 100 7.27 -2.40 -10.93
N VAL A 101 8.15 -2.03 -11.86
CA VAL A 101 8.61 -0.64 -12.01
C VAL A 101 7.48 0.21 -12.54
N LEU A 102 6.79 -0.26 -13.58
CA LEU A 102 5.62 0.42 -14.12
C LEU A 102 4.49 0.54 -13.09
N ALA A 103 4.16 -0.53 -12.38
CA ALA A 103 3.13 -0.53 -11.34
C ALA A 103 3.45 0.48 -10.22
N SER A 104 4.71 0.56 -9.81
CA SER A 104 5.19 1.55 -8.82
C SER A 104 5.02 2.99 -9.33
N LYS A 105 5.45 3.26 -10.57
CA LYS A 105 5.30 4.58 -11.19
C LYS A 105 3.83 5.01 -11.28
N ILE A 106 2.95 4.14 -11.77
CA ILE A 106 1.52 4.43 -11.89
C ILE A 106 0.92 4.77 -10.51
N ALA A 107 1.19 3.93 -9.50
CA ALA A 107 0.66 4.15 -8.17
C ALA A 107 1.16 5.45 -7.54
N LYS A 108 2.45 5.76 -7.71
CA LYS A 108 3.03 7.01 -7.21
C LYS A 108 2.46 8.24 -7.93
N THR A 109 2.38 8.21 -9.26
CA THR A 109 1.78 9.31 -10.02
C THR A 109 0.33 9.53 -9.61
N TRP A 110 -0.46 8.46 -9.51
CA TRP A 110 -1.86 8.54 -9.10
C TRP A 110 -2.02 9.08 -7.68
N GLY A 111 -1.19 8.60 -6.75
CA GLY A 111 -1.16 9.07 -5.38
C GLY A 111 -0.80 10.55 -5.25
N ILE A 112 0.23 11.01 -5.97
CA ILE A 112 0.61 12.43 -6.04
C ILE A 112 -0.54 13.27 -6.60
N THR A 113 -1.19 12.82 -7.68
CA THR A 113 -2.36 13.51 -8.24
C THR A 113 -3.47 13.64 -7.20
N GLY A 114 -3.82 12.54 -6.52
CA GLY A 114 -4.85 12.54 -5.50
C GLY A 114 -4.52 13.45 -4.32
N TRP A 115 -3.26 13.43 -3.85
CA TRP A 115 -2.78 14.29 -2.77
C TRP A 115 -2.79 15.77 -3.16
N PHE A 116 -2.38 16.10 -4.39
CA PHE A 116 -2.41 17.47 -4.90
C PHE A 116 -3.85 17.99 -5.01
N VAL A 117 -4.77 17.20 -5.58
CA VAL A 117 -6.19 17.59 -5.67
C VAL A 117 -6.81 17.75 -4.28
N ALA A 118 -6.54 16.83 -3.36
CA ALA A 118 -6.99 16.95 -1.97
C ALA A 118 -6.45 18.22 -1.31
N SER A 119 -5.16 18.55 -1.51
CA SER A 119 -4.55 19.77 -0.98
C SER A 119 -5.22 21.03 -1.54
N LEU A 120 -5.44 21.10 -2.86
CA LEU A 120 -6.14 22.23 -3.48
C LEU A 120 -7.55 22.41 -2.89
N ARG A 121 -8.28 21.32 -2.67
CA ARG A 121 -9.63 21.35 -2.10
C ARG A 121 -9.69 21.70 -0.62
N ILE A 122 -8.62 21.47 0.13
CA ILE A 122 -8.58 21.81 1.56
C ILE A 122 -8.17 23.26 1.78
N PHE A 123 -7.20 23.75 0.99
CA PHE A 123 -6.51 25.00 1.30
C PHE A 123 -6.84 26.16 0.36
N ILE A 124 -7.52 25.91 -0.76
CA ILE A 124 -7.80 26.94 -1.78
C ILE A 124 -9.28 27.02 -2.17
N LEU A 125 -9.90 25.88 -2.48
CA LEU A 125 -11.32 25.80 -2.86
C LEU A 125 -12.22 25.65 -1.63
#